data_AF-A0A519HSV8-F1
#
_entry.id   AF-A0A519HSV8-F1
#
_cell.length_a   1.000
_cell.length_b   1.000
_cell.length_c   1.000
_cell.angle_alpha   90.00
_cell.angle_beta   90.00
_cell.angle_gamma   90.00
#
_symmetry.space_group_name_H-M   'P 1'
#
loop_
_entity.id
_entity.type
_entity.pdbx_description
1 polymer ?
#
loop_
_entity_poly.entity_id
_entity_poly.type
_entity_poly.pdbx_seq_one_letter_code
_entity_poly.pdbx_strand_id
1 'polypeptide(L)'
;MMRKQAQRALRLGRTSTPQAEGRGIAPARTNVVAECGWGRLIGGHTFADPADIAATLLQEQPGQRDIAFYVDKPHVVVSHAPAQLFVDPSETFRLRLNQYTPQRAVRRGFTIRRLRSRADVAAINAIYRARRMVPVDPAHVWGQRSERQTI
;
A
#
# COMPACT_ATOMS: atom_id res chain seq x y z
N MET A 1 47.50 16.46 -10.20
CA MET A 1 46.40 17.35 -9.78
C MET A 1 45.09 16.58 -9.76
N MET A 2 44.21 16.90 -8.81
CA MET A 2 43.18 16.05 -8.19
C MET A 2 42.16 15.34 -9.11
N ARG A 3 41.94 14.06 -8.77
CA ARG A 3 40.71 13.29 -8.97
C ARG A 3 39.53 13.98 -8.26
N LYS A 4 38.40 14.13 -8.94
CA LYS A 4 37.06 14.22 -8.31
C LYS A 4 36.08 13.30 -9.03
N GLN A 5 36.35 12.00 -8.94
CA GLN A 5 35.27 11.02 -8.82
C GLN A 5 34.64 11.23 -7.44
N ALA A 6 33.64 12.11 -7.37
CA ALA A 6 32.81 12.22 -6.17
C ALA A 6 31.91 10.98 -6.15
N GLN A 7 32.36 10.02 -5.37
CA GLN A 7 31.65 8.87 -4.85
C GLN A 7 30.19 9.23 -4.54
N ARG A 8 29.28 8.90 -5.46
CA ARG A 8 27.86 8.77 -5.11
C ARG A 8 27.76 7.44 -4.37
N ALA A 9 27.90 7.55 -3.06
CA ALA A 9 27.84 6.49 -2.08
C ALA A 9 26.87 5.38 -2.49
N LEU A 10 27.38 4.15 -2.44
CA LEU A 10 26.69 2.88 -2.32
C LEU A 10 25.20 3.06 -1.95
N ARG A 11 24.35 3.20 -2.96
CA ARG A 11 22.90 3.15 -2.77
C ARG A 11 22.57 1.70 -2.53
N LEU A 12 22.11 1.33 -1.32
CA LEU A 12 21.34 0.10 -1.15
C LEU A 12 20.30 0.06 -2.27
N GLY A 13 20.38 -0.96 -3.12
CA GLY A 13 19.79 -1.04 -4.47
C GLY A 13 18.27 -0.91 -4.56
N ARG A 14 17.76 0.29 -4.30
CA ARG A 14 16.39 0.70 -4.57
C ARG A 14 16.41 1.61 -5.79
N THR A 15 16.06 1.04 -6.95
CA THR A 15 15.58 1.84 -8.08
C THR A 15 14.32 2.56 -7.65
N SER A 16 14.17 3.82 -8.06
CA SER A 16 12.94 4.58 -7.93
C SER A 16 11.75 3.75 -8.41
N THR A 17 10.64 3.82 -7.70
CA THR A 17 9.38 3.17 -8.10
C THR A 17 9.12 3.54 -9.56
N PRO A 18 8.95 2.56 -10.48
CA PRO A 18 8.66 2.88 -11.87
C PRO A 18 7.37 3.68 -11.92
N GLN A 19 7.45 4.94 -12.36
CA GLN A 19 6.26 5.70 -12.73
C GLN A 19 5.62 4.96 -13.91
N ALA A 20 4.33 4.63 -13.79
CA ALA A 20 3.60 4.00 -14.87
C ALA A 20 3.49 4.99 -16.04
N GLU A 21 4.40 4.90 -17.01
CA GLU A 21 4.29 5.62 -18.27
C GLU A 21 3.18 4.98 -19.11
N GLY A 22 1.95 5.48 -19.01
CA GLY A 22 0.84 4.94 -19.79
C GLY A 22 -0.53 5.62 -19.60
N ARG A 23 -0.89 6.46 -20.59
CA ARG A 23 -2.22 7.06 -20.92
C ARG A 23 -2.81 8.05 -19.91
N GLY A 24 -2.73 9.33 -20.29
CA GLY A 24 -3.51 10.44 -19.73
C GLY A 24 -3.06 10.80 -18.33
N ILE A 25 -2.01 11.62 -18.21
CA ILE A 25 -1.49 12.07 -16.92
C ILE A 25 -2.51 13.05 -16.33
N ALA A 26 -3.51 12.51 -15.62
CA ALA A 26 -4.09 13.25 -14.51
C ALA A 26 -2.94 13.64 -13.57
N PRO A 27 -2.94 14.85 -12.99
CA PRO A 27 -1.86 15.27 -12.09
C PRO A 27 -1.67 14.20 -11.01
N ALA A 28 -0.42 13.86 -10.73
CA ALA A 28 -0.08 12.88 -9.70
C ALA A 28 -0.72 13.32 -8.38
N ARG A 29 -1.63 12.49 -7.86
CA ARG A 29 -2.30 12.77 -6.59
C ARG A 29 -1.25 12.75 -5.48
N THR A 30 -1.31 13.72 -4.58
CA THR A 30 -0.44 13.82 -3.41
C THR A 30 -1.16 13.31 -2.18
N ASN A 31 -0.40 12.83 -1.20
CA ASN A 31 -0.88 12.38 0.11
C ASN A 31 -2.07 11.41 0.02
N VAL A 32 -1.98 10.42 -0.86
CA VAL A 32 -3.09 9.52 -1.16
C VAL A 32 -3.27 8.50 -0.04
N VAL A 33 -4.49 8.45 0.47
CA VAL A 33 -4.95 7.49 1.48
C VAL A 33 -6.23 6.84 0.98
N ALA A 34 -6.34 5.52 1.14
CA ALA A 34 -7.52 4.77 0.72
C ALA A 34 -8.08 3.93 1.86
N GLU A 35 -9.38 4.10 2.09
CA GLU A 35 -10.14 3.35 3.07
C GLU A 35 -10.39 1.92 2.56
N CYS A 36 -9.99 0.93 3.36
CA CYS A 36 -10.14 -0.49 3.03
C CYS A 36 -11.22 -1.19 3.84
N GLY A 37 -11.93 -0.46 4.70
CA GLY A 37 -12.95 -0.97 5.62
C GLY A 37 -12.40 -1.63 6.90
N TRP A 38 -11.12 -2.03 6.92
CA TRP A 38 -10.39 -2.52 8.09
C TRP A 38 -9.32 -1.53 8.58
N GLY A 39 -9.22 -0.37 7.96
CA GLY A 39 -8.20 0.65 8.15
C GLY A 39 -7.79 1.25 6.80
N ARG A 40 -6.61 1.86 6.74
CA ARG A 40 -6.19 2.71 5.62
C ARG A 40 -4.92 2.21 4.92
N LEU A 41 -4.95 2.23 3.60
CA LEU A 41 -3.74 2.09 2.77
C LEU A 41 -3.19 3.46 2.42
N ILE A 42 -1.97 3.73 2.86
CA ILE A 42 -1.29 5.02 2.68
C ILE A 42 -0.24 4.87 1.57
N GLY A 43 -0.43 5.58 0.46
CA GLY A 43 0.49 5.55 -0.67
C GLY A 43 1.75 6.36 -0.37
N GLY A 44 2.72 5.80 0.34
CA GLY A 44 3.89 6.52 0.84
C GLY A 44 4.69 7.29 -0.21
N HIS A 45 4.77 6.77 -1.44
CA HIS A 45 5.41 7.45 -2.58
C HIS A 45 4.70 8.74 -3.05
N THR A 46 3.48 9.00 -2.58
CA THR A 46 2.70 10.21 -2.90
C THR A 46 2.89 11.34 -1.90
N PHE A 47 3.60 11.07 -0.80
CA PHE A 47 3.93 12.06 0.24
C PHE A 47 5.31 12.65 -0.04
N ALA A 48 5.44 13.97 0.16
CA ALA A 48 6.71 14.66 -0.02
C ALA A 48 7.66 14.45 1.18
N ASP A 49 7.11 14.41 2.39
CA ASP A 49 7.88 14.30 3.64
C ASP A 49 7.59 12.96 4.36
N PRO A 50 8.63 12.16 4.71
CA PRO A 50 8.51 11.02 5.61
C PRO A 50 7.80 11.30 6.95
N ALA A 51 7.93 12.51 7.49
CA ALA A 51 7.27 12.91 8.74
C ALA A 51 5.74 12.92 8.59
N ASP A 52 5.22 13.35 7.43
CA ASP A 52 3.79 13.36 7.15
C ASP A 52 3.23 11.94 7.04
N ILE A 53 4.01 10.99 6.49
CA ILE A 53 3.65 9.57 6.46
C ILE A 53 3.54 9.04 7.90
N ALA A 54 4.52 9.33 8.75
CA ALA A 54 4.50 8.91 10.15
C ALA A 54 3.29 9.49 10.90
N ALA A 55 3.06 10.81 10.77
CA ALA A 55 1.91 11.47 11.38
C ALA A 55 0.58 10.87 10.90
N THR A 56 0.47 10.51 9.61
CA THR A 56 -0.72 9.85 9.08
C THR A 56 -0.92 8.46 9.68
N LEU A 57 0.14 7.64 9.77
CA LEU A 57 0.07 6.30 10.39
C LEU A 57 -0.32 6.36 11.87
N LEU A 58 0.12 7.38 12.61
CA LEU A 58 -0.20 7.55 14.03
C LEU A 58 -1.67 7.95 14.29
N GLN A 59 -2.44 8.24 13.25
CA GLN A 59 -3.89 8.46 13.35
C GLN A 59 -4.69 7.13 13.30
N GLU A 60 -4.02 5.98 13.26
CA GLU A 60 -4.68 4.66 13.32
C GLU A 60 -5.63 4.59 14.52
N GLN A 61 -6.88 4.16 14.26
CA GLN A 61 -7.89 4.04 15.31
C GLN A 61 -7.90 2.63 15.93
N PRO A 62 -8.35 2.50 17.20
CA PRO A 62 -8.51 1.19 17.83
C PRO A 62 -9.36 0.23 16.98
N GLY A 63 -8.85 -0.97 16.74
CA GLY A 63 -9.54 -1.98 15.93
C GLY A 63 -9.43 -1.77 14.42
N GLN A 64 -8.64 -0.80 13.96
CA GLN A 64 -8.25 -0.64 12.56
C GLN A 64 -6.78 -0.99 12.37
N ARG A 65 -6.36 -1.05 11.10
CA ARG A 65 -4.96 -1.23 10.75
C ARG A 65 -4.57 -0.39 9.55
N ASP A 66 -3.63 0.50 9.75
CA ASP A 66 -3.07 1.35 8.71
C ASP A 66 -1.76 0.77 8.20
N ILE A 67 -1.56 0.85 6.88
CA ILE A 67 -0.36 0.33 6.22
C ILE A 67 0.12 1.34 5.20
N ALA A 68 1.35 1.80 5.35
CA ALA A 68 2.03 2.59 4.33
C ALA A 68 2.78 1.68 3.35
N PHE A 69 2.51 1.82 2.05
CA PHE A 69 3.14 1.04 0.99
C PHE A 69 3.90 1.93 0.01
N TYR A 70 4.89 1.35 -0.69
CA TYR A 70 5.82 2.08 -1.56
C TYR A 70 6.56 3.24 -0.88
N VAL A 71 6.85 3.12 0.42
CA VAL A 71 7.70 4.09 1.14
C VAL A 71 9.15 3.92 0.70
N ASP A 72 9.80 4.99 0.22
CA ASP A 72 11.19 4.94 -0.28
C ASP A 72 12.19 4.59 0.83
N LYS A 73 12.11 5.29 1.98
CA LYS A 73 13.00 5.06 3.12
C LYS A 73 12.18 4.75 4.38
N PRO A 74 11.70 3.50 4.55
CA PRO A 74 10.81 3.15 5.65
C PRO A 74 11.45 3.35 7.04
N HIS A 75 12.77 3.15 7.15
CA HIS A 75 13.52 3.41 8.39
C HIS A 75 13.50 4.89 8.81
N VAL A 76 13.42 5.83 7.87
CA VAL A 76 13.30 7.27 8.19
C VAL A 76 11.92 7.55 8.75
N VAL A 77 10.86 7.02 8.14
CA VAL A 77 9.48 7.14 8.66
C VAL A 77 9.40 6.59 10.09
N VAL A 78 9.93 5.38 10.31
CA VAL A 78 9.98 4.77 11.65
C VAL A 78 10.75 5.61 12.66
N SER A 79 11.82 6.30 12.25
CA SER A 79 12.62 7.15 13.14
C SER A 79 11.85 8.31 13.77
N HIS A 80 10.75 8.76 13.16
CA HIS A 80 9.89 9.80 13.72
C HIS A 80 9.03 9.31 14.89
N ALA A 81 8.74 8.00 14.98
CA ALA A 81 7.96 7.41 16.05
C ALA A 81 8.36 5.93 16.32
N PRO A 82 9.61 5.68 16.76
CA PRO A 82 10.19 4.35 16.79
C PRO A 82 9.54 3.39 17.79
N ALA A 83 8.86 3.92 18.82
CA ALA A 83 8.13 3.11 19.79
C ALA A 83 6.75 2.62 19.27
N GLN A 84 6.23 3.23 18.20
CA GLN A 84 4.88 2.99 17.68
C GLN A 84 4.89 2.43 16.27
N LEU A 85 5.91 2.74 15.48
CA LEU A 85 6.05 2.31 14.09
C LEU A 85 7.13 1.25 13.93
N PHE A 86 6.94 0.36 12.98
CA PHE A 86 7.90 -0.67 12.63
C PHE A 86 7.90 -0.92 11.12
N VAL A 87 8.97 -1.53 10.61
CA VAL A 87 9.04 -2.00 9.22
C VAL A 87 8.52 -3.43 9.16
N ASP A 88 7.48 -3.66 8.37
CA ASP A 88 6.90 -4.99 8.22
C ASP A 88 7.88 -5.96 7.50
N PRO A 89 7.93 -7.26 7.90
CA PRO A 89 8.80 -8.24 7.26
C PRO A 89 8.54 -8.46 5.77
N SER A 90 7.39 -8.03 5.22
CA SER A 90 7.14 -8.08 3.77
C SER A 90 8.19 -7.34 2.94
N GLU A 91 8.92 -6.38 3.52
CA GLU A 91 10.04 -5.72 2.85
C GLU A 91 11.16 -6.72 2.50
N THR A 92 11.38 -7.74 3.34
CA THR A 92 12.34 -8.83 3.08
C THR A 92 11.82 -9.82 2.04
N PHE A 93 10.51 -10.04 1.99
CA PHE A 93 9.87 -10.99 1.07
C PHE A 93 9.42 -10.36 -0.27
N ARG A 94 9.72 -9.07 -0.50
CA ARG A 94 9.25 -8.37 -1.70
C ARG A 94 9.91 -8.95 -2.96
N LEU A 95 9.07 -9.50 -3.83
CA LEU A 95 9.49 -9.99 -5.14
C LEU A 95 9.94 -8.84 -6.05
N ARG A 96 11.08 -9.04 -6.73
CA ARG A 96 11.63 -8.12 -7.72
C ARG A 96 10.99 -8.42 -9.08
N LEU A 97 10.02 -7.59 -9.50
CA LEU A 97 9.23 -7.81 -10.72
C LEU A 97 9.79 -7.09 -11.96
N ASN A 98 11.00 -6.55 -11.89
CA ASN A 98 11.63 -5.78 -12.97
C ASN A 98 11.92 -6.59 -14.26
N GLN A 99 11.83 -7.92 -14.19
CA GLN A 99 11.89 -8.81 -15.36
C GLN A 99 10.63 -9.67 -15.47
N TYR A 100 9.58 -9.34 -14.72
CA TYR A 100 8.34 -10.10 -14.74
C TYR A 100 7.62 -9.86 -16.07
N THR A 101 7.55 -10.90 -16.90
CA THR A 101 6.71 -10.91 -18.09
C THR A 101 5.35 -11.48 -17.70
N PRO A 102 4.27 -10.67 -17.70
CA PRO A 102 2.95 -11.16 -17.36
C PRO A 102 2.50 -12.22 -18.37
N GLN A 103 2.16 -13.41 -17.87
CA GLN A 103 1.50 -14.42 -18.69
C GLN A 103 0.07 -13.95 -19.03
N ARG A 104 -0.39 -14.21 -20.25
CA ARG A 104 -1.78 -13.94 -20.64
C ARG A 104 -2.72 -14.74 -19.74
N ALA A 105 -3.35 -14.06 -18.79
CA ALA A 105 -4.18 -14.69 -17.77
C ALA A 105 -5.46 -15.27 -18.40
N VAL A 106 -5.47 -16.57 -18.68
CA VAL A 106 -6.71 -17.33 -18.90
C VAL A 106 -7.21 -17.75 -17.52
N ARG A 107 -8.09 -16.94 -16.94
CA ARG A 107 -8.71 -17.27 -15.63
C ARG A 107 -9.56 -18.52 -15.81
N ARG A 108 -9.17 -19.64 -15.18
CA ARG A 108 -9.96 -20.89 -15.15
C ARG A 108 -10.36 -21.17 -13.70
N GLY A 109 -11.60 -21.61 -13.50
CA GLY A 109 -12.09 -22.03 -12.18
C GLY A 109 -12.52 -20.92 -11.23
N PHE A 110 -12.40 -19.64 -11.59
CA PHE A 110 -12.94 -18.53 -10.79
C PHE A 110 -13.30 -17.32 -11.65
N THR A 111 -14.16 -16.45 -11.10
CA THR A 111 -14.49 -15.15 -11.69
C THR A 111 -14.20 -14.05 -10.69
N ILE A 112 -13.67 -12.93 -11.17
CA ILE A 112 -13.51 -11.73 -10.35
C ILE A 112 -14.71 -10.84 -10.64
N ARG A 113 -15.43 -10.46 -9.58
CA ARG A 113 -16.59 -9.58 -9.67
C ARG A 113 -16.61 -8.59 -8.52
N ARG A 114 -17.36 -7.50 -8.71
CA ARG A 114 -17.68 -6.58 -7.61
C ARG A 114 -18.55 -7.29 -6.57
N LEU A 115 -18.57 -6.70 -5.37
CA LEU A 115 -19.44 -7.11 -4.29
C LEU A 115 -20.92 -6.93 -4.71
N ARG A 116 -21.72 -8.00 -4.63
CA ARG A 116 -23.11 -8.06 -5.13
C ARG A 116 -24.13 -8.31 -4.02
N SER A 117 -23.74 -9.00 -2.96
CA SER A 117 -24.65 -9.43 -1.90
C SER A 117 -24.07 -9.18 -0.51
N ARG A 118 -24.91 -9.06 0.51
CA ARG A 118 -24.45 -8.99 1.91
C ARG A 118 -23.73 -10.27 2.34
N ALA A 119 -24.08 -11.41 1.73
CA ALA A 119 -23.37 -12.67 1.93
C ALA A 119 -21.90 -12.59 1.48
N ASP A 120 -21.57 -11.77 0.48
CA ASP A 120 -20.17 -11.55 0.08
C ASP A 120 -19.38 -10.87 1.19
N VAL A 121 -19.97 -9.86 1.86
CA VAL A 121 -19.33 -9.16 2.98
C VAL A 121 -19.13 -10.10 4.17
N ALA A 122 -20.13 -10.95 4.45
CA ALA A 122 -20.02 -11.98 5.46
C ALA A 122 -18.88 -12.97 5.13
N ALA A 123 -18.75 -13.39 3.87
CA ALA A 123 -17.69 -14.28 3.41
C ALA A 123 -16.30 -13.63 3.52
N ILE A 124 -16.16 -12.33 3.20
CA ILE A 124 -14.92 -11.56 3.42
C ILE A 124 -14.52 -11.63 4.90
N ASN A 125 -15.46 -11.32 5.81
CA ASN A 125 -15.20 -11.37 7.24
C ASN A 125 -14.91 -12.77 7.77
N ALA A 126 -15.51 -13.81 7.18
CA ALA A 126 -15.18 -15.19 7.51
C ALA A 126 -13.71 -15.51 7.17
N ILE A 127 -13.23 -15.09 6.00
CA ILE A 127 -11.83 -15.24 5.59
C ILE A 127 -10.90 -14.46 6.52
N TYR A 128 -11.21 -13.19 6.79
CA TYR A 128 -10.38 -12.34 7.64
C TYR A 128 -10.24 -12.93 9.05
N ARG A 129 -11.36 -13.33 9.66
CA ARG A 129 -11.35 -13.96 11.00
C ARG A 129 -10.58 -15.28 11.01
N ALA A 130 -10.75 -16.12 9.98
CA ALA A 130 -10.00 -17.38 9.86
C ALA A 130 -8.47 -17.16 9.79
N ARG A 131 -8.04 -15.97 9.35
CA ARG A 131 -6.63 -15.57 9.27
C ARG A 131 -6.20 -14.59 10.37
N ARG A 132 -7.05 -14.38 11.39
CA ARG A 132 -6.82 -13.40 12.49
C ARG A 132 -6.55 -11.98 11.99
N MET A 133 -7.13 -11.63 10.85
CA MET A 133 -7.11 -10.29 10.29
C MET A 133 -8.26 -9.45 10.86
N VAL A 134 -8.10 -8.13 10.79
CA VAL A 134 -9.12 -7.16 11.19
C VAL A 134 -10.36 -7.31 10.28
N PRO A 135 -11.55 -7.61 10.83
CA PRO A 135 -12.77 -7.67 10.04
C PRO A 135 -13.20 -6.27 9.59
N VAL A 136 -13.97 -6.20 8.50
CA VAL A 136 -14.59 -4.95 8.04
C VAL A 136 -15.96 -4.73 8.70
N ASP A 137 -16.37 -3.48 8.84
CA ASP A 137 -17.76 -3.14 9.16
C ASP A 137 -18.67 -3.48 7.96
N PRO A 138 -19.62 -4.42 8.10
CA PRO A 138 -20.49 -4.80 6.99
C PRO A 138 -21.38 -3.69 6.48
N ALA A 139 -21.84 -2.78 7.35
CA ALA A 139 -22.72 -1.69 6.95
C ALA A 139 -21.95 -0.67 6.09
N HIS A 140 -20.76 -0.28 6.55
CA HIS A 140 -19.87 0.63 5.84
C HIS A 140 -19.48 0.10 4.45
N VAL A 141 -18.92 -1.12 4.37
CA VAL A 141 -18.48 -1.71 3.10
C VAL A 141 -19.66 -1.93 2.14
N TRP A 142 -20.84 -2.28 2.65
CA TRP A 142 -22.04 -2.40 1.83
C TRP A 142 -22.50 -1.06 1.24
N GLY A 143 -22.39 0.02 2.03
CA GLY A 143 -22.69 1.39 1.60
C GLY A 143 -21.78 1.85 0.46
N GLN A 144 -20.47 1.59 0.57
CA GLN A 144 -19.46 2.05 -0.38
C GLN A 144 -19.24 1.11 -1.58
N ARG A 145 -19.99 0.01 -1.72
CA ARG A 145 -19.77 -1.02 -2.76
C ARG A 145 -19.72 -0.51 -4.21
N SER A 146 -20.36 0.63 -4.49
CA SER A 146 -20.44 1.23 -5.82
C SER A 146 -19.32 2.23 -6.11
N GLU A 147 -18.53 2.61 -5.10
CA GLU A 147 -17.47 3.59 -5.26
C GLU A 147 -16.38 3.08 -6.21
N ARG A 148 -15.89 4.00 -7.04
CA ARG A 148 -14.81 3.75 -8.00
C ARG A 148 -13.70 4.74 -7.72
N GLN A 149 -13.09 4.63 -6.54
CA GLN A 149 -11.83 5.33 -6.30
C GLN A 149 -10.69 4.50 -6.87
N THR A 150 -10.02 5.07 -7.86
CA THR A 150 -8.70 4.62 -8.31
C THR A 150 -7.69 5.44 -7.51
N ILE A 151 -6.86 4.76 -6.71
CA ILE A 151 -5.66 5.33 -6.07
C ILE A 151 -4.64 5.63 -7.16
#